data_AF-S4NH27-F1
#
_entry.id   AF-S4NH27-F1
#
_cell.length_a   1.000
_cell.length_b   1.000
_cell.length_c   1.000
_cell.angle_alpha   90.00
_cell.angle_beta   90.00
_cell.angle_gamma   90.00
#
_symmetry.space_group_name_H-M   'P 1'
#
loop_
_entity.id
_entity.type
_entity.pdbx_description
1 polymer ?
#
loop_
_entity_poly.entity_id
_entity_poly.type
_entity_poly.pdbx_seq_one_letter_code
_entity_poly.pdbx_strand_id
1 'polypeptide(L)'
;GPVGYQVGLENRTTNDTRIHYVTTGVLLQKLVNAKNMNEYTHIILDEVHERGQDMDFLLLVVKKLLYTVSPTVKVILMSATFNCKAFANYFMTPTPQGQQ
;
A
#
# COMPACT_ATOMS: atom_id res chain seq x y z
N GLY A 1 4.36 10.14 20.11
CA GLY A 1 4.30 11.35 19.26
C GLY A 1 3.59 11.00 17.97
N PRO A 2 3.26 11.98 17.12
CA PRO A 2 2.37 11.78 15.97
C PRO A 2 2.97 10.88 14.88
N VAL A 3 4.29 10.66 14.89
CA VAL A 3 4.99 9.77 13.97
C VAL A 3 5.62 8.62 14.75
N GLY A 4 5.48 7.41 14.23
CA GLY A 4 6.11 6.20 14.74
C GLY A 4 6.58 5.32 13.59
N TYR A 5 7.49 4.39 13.88
CA TYR A 5 8.02 3.47 12.86
C TYR A 5 8.00 2.01 13.31
N GLN A 6 8.02 1.11 12.34
CA GLN A 6 8.23 -0.32 12.58
C GLN A 6 9.15 -0.94 11.50
N VAL A 7 10.27 -1.51 11.93
CA VAL A 7 11.27 -2.15 11.07
C VAL A 7 11.61 -3.52 11.65
N GLY A 8 11.25 -4.58 10.93
CA GLY A 8 11.39 -5.95 11.43
C GLY A 8 10.61 -6.14 12.74
N LEU A 9 11.32 -6.50 13.81
CA LEU A 9 10.75 -6.68 15.14
C LEU A 9 10.77 -5.40 15.99
N GLU A 10 11.48 -4.36 15.58
CA GLU A 10 11.49 -3.10 16.31
C GLU A 10 10.24 -2.29 15.97
N ASN A 11 9.45 -1.96 17.00
CA ASN A 11 8.26 -1.15 16.88
C ASN A 11 8.33 0.04 17.86
N ARG A 12 8.30 1.26 17.32
CA ARG A 12 8.27 2.53 18.06
C ARG A 12 6.97 3.30 17.83
N THR A 13 5.86 2.59 17.69
CA THR A 13 4.52 3.19 17.67
C THR A 13 3.94 3.36 19.07
N THR A 14 3.04 4.32 19.21
CA THR A 14 2.30 4.61 20.44
C THR A 14 0.83 4.86 20.07
N ASN A 15 -0.06 4.93 21.07
CA ASN A 15 -1.46 5.28 20.83
C ASN A 15 -1.64 6.68 20.20
N ASP A 16 -0.63 7.54 20.30
CA ASP A 16 -0.63 8.88 19.67
C ASP A 16 -0.12 8.86 18.22
N THR A 17 0.42 7.74 17.73
CA THR A 17 0.97 7.66 16.37
C THR A 17 -0.14 7.81 15.32
N ARG A 18 0.02 8.79 14.44
CA ARG A 18 -0.88 9.08 13.30
C ARG A 18 -0.25 8.74 11.95
N ILE A 19 1.09 8.77 11.87
CA ILE A 19 1.87 8.34 10.71
C ILE A 19 2.71 7.13 11.12
N HIS A 20 2.48 6.01 10.46
CA HIS A 20 3.19 4.77 10.70
C HIS A 20 4.17 4.49 9.55
N TYR A 21 5.46 4.75 9.77
CA TYR A 21 6.51 4.49 8.79
C TYR A 21 7.00 3.05 8.93
N VAL A 22 6.89 2.25 7.87
CA VAL A 22 7.17 0.80 7.93
C VAL A 22 7.93 0.34 6.71
N THR A 23 8.70 -0.75 6.86
CA THR A 23 9.25 -1.43 5.70
C THR A 23 8.16 -2.17 4.92
N THR A 24 8.41 -2.41 3.64
CA THR A 24 7.53 -3.16 2.74
C THR A 24 7.09 -4.50 3.33
N GLY A 25 8.04 -5.28 3.87
CA GLY A 25 7.75 -6.59 4.48
C GLY A 25 6.86 -6.50 5.72
N VAL A 26 7.06 -5.48 6.57
CA VAL A 26 6.21 -5.27 7.77
C VAL A 26 4.78 -4.92 7.35
N LEU A 27 4.61 -4.02 6.38
CA LEU A 27 3.29 -3.67 5.88
C LEU A 27 2.60 -4.88 5.24
N LEU A 28 3.31 -5.62 4.39
CA LEU A 28 2.80 -6.83 3.76
C LEU A 28 2.28 -7.84 4.79
N GLN A 29 3.06 -8.15 5.82
CA GLN A 29 2.63 -9.04 6.90
C GLN A 29 1.39 -8.52 7.63
N LYS A 30 1.34 -7.22 7.96
CA LYS A 30 0.17 -6.59 8.59
C LYS A 30 -1.09 -6.77 7.74
N LEU A 31 -1.02 -6.47 6.45
CA LEU A 31 -2.17 -6.55 5.55
C LEU A 31 -2.63 -8.00 5.31
N VAL A 32 -1.70 -8.95 5.19
CA VAL A 32 -2.01 -10.37 5.06
C VAL A 32 -2.73 -10.89 6.31
N ASN A 33 -2.26 -10.50 7.50
CA ASN A 33 -2.86 -10.92 8.77
C ASN A 33 -4.24 -10.27 9.01
N ALA A 34 -4.35 -8.95 8.78
CA ALA A 34 -5.60 -8.21 8.97
C ALA A 34 -6.65 -8.54 7.90
N LYS A 35 -6.21 -8.95 6.70
CA LYS A 35 -7.05 -9.20 5.52
C LYS A 35 -7.92 -8.01 5.11
N ASN A 36 -7.52 -6.80 5.50
CA ASN A 36 -8.12 -5.52 5.13
C ASN A 36 -7.10 -4.40 5.37
N MET A 37 -7.40 -3.19 4.91
CA MET A 37 -6.56 -2.00 5.07
C MET A 37 -7.20 -0.92 5.97
N ASN A 38 -8.30 -1.24 6.66
CA ASN A 38 -9.18 -0.25 7.30
C ASN A 38 -8.58 0.39 8.57
N GLU A 39 -7.46 -0.13 9.08
CA GLU A 39 -6.64 0.55 10.10
C GLU A 39 -6.09 1.89 9.58
N TYR A 40 -5.95 2.04 8.25
CA TYR A 40 -5.37 3.21 7.60
C TYR A 40 -6.42 3.96 6.78
N THR A 41 -6.33 5.29 6.78
CA THR A 41 -7.09 6.12 5.84
C THR A 41 -6.37 6.25 4.49
N HIS A 42 -5.04 6.23 4.54
CA HIS A 42 -4.15 6.35 3.38
C HIS A 42 -2.99 5.38 3.51
N ILE A 43 -2.59 4.78 2.40
CA ILE A 43 -1.36 3.99 2.28
C ILE A 43 -0.49 4.62 1.20
N ILE A 44 0.74 4.94 1.56
CA ILE A 44 1.75 5.49 0.64
C ILE A 44 2.78 4.39 0.43
N LEU A 45 2.93 3.95 -0.82
CA LEU A 45 3.97 3.01 -1.22
C LEU A 45 5.08 3.81 -1.88
N ASP A 46 6.19 3.96 -1.18
CA ASP A 46 7.36 4.69 -1.67
C ASP A 46 8.33 3.78 -2.42
N GLU A 47 9.12 4.37 -3.30
CA GLU A 47 10.09 3.72 -4.16
C GLU A 47 9.58 2.47 -4.88
N VAL A 48 8.34 2.52 -5.39
CA VAL A 48 7.73 1.39 -6.11
C VAL A 48 8.50 0.97 -7.37
N HIS A 49 9.46 1.78 -7.80
CA HIS A 49 10.34 1.51 -8.93
C HIS A 49 11.45 0.49 -8.60
N GLU A 50 11.82 0.33 -7.33
CA GLU A 50 12.75 -0.69 -6.87
C GLU A 50 12.00 -2.04 -6.80
N ARG A 51 11.99 -2.77 -7.92
CA ARG A 51 11.24 -4.03 -8.08
C ARG A 51 11.82 -5.18 -7.25
N GLY A 52 11.54 -5.18 -5.96
CA GLY A 52 11.77 -6.30 -5.05
C GLY A 52 10.55 -7.21 -4.91
N GLN A 53 10.77 -8.48 -4.57
CA GLN A 53 9.70 -9.47 -4.39
C GLN A 53 8.61 -9.00 -3.41
N ASP A 54 9.03 -8.43 -2.27
CA ASP A 54 8.09 -7.93 -1.25
C ASP A 54 7.23 -6.78 -1.77
N MET A 55 7.79 -5.89 -2.59
CA MET A 55 7.03 -4.77 -3.17
C MET A 55 5.99 -5.29 -4.17
N ASP A 56 6.35 -6.25 -5.02
CA ASP A 56 5.43 -6.86 -5.97
C ASP A 56 4.26 -7.57 -5.25
N PHE A 57 4.55 -8.33 -4.20
CA PHE A 57 3.51 -8.96 -3.38
C PHE A 57 2.65 -7.93 -2.65
N LEU A 58 3.25 -6.85 -2.13
CA LEU A 58 2.51 -5.78 -1.49
C LEU A 58 1.55 -5.09 -2.46
N LEU A 59 2.00 -4.77 -3.68
CA LEU A 59 1.15 -4.17 -4.71
C LEU A 59 -0.04 -5.09 -5.05
N LEU A 60 0.19 -6.40 -5.14
CA LEU A 60 -0.87 -7.39 -5.36
C LEU A 60 -1.90 -7.41 -4.23
N VAL A 61 -1.44 -7.48 -2.98
CA VAL A 61 -2.30 -7.51 -1.80
C VAL A 61 -3.08 -6.20 -1.68
N VAL A 62 -2.42 -5.05 -1.81
CA VAL A 62 -3.05 -3.72 -1.75
C VAL A 62 -4.10 -3.58 -2.83
N LYS A 63 -3.79 -3.91 -4.09
CA LYS A 63 -4.76 -3.87 -5.19
C LYS A 63 -5.97 -4.74 -4.89
N LYS A 64 -5.76 -5.99 -4.44
CA LYS A 64 -6.85 -6.91 -4.11
C LYS A 64 -7.73 -6.35 -3.00
N LEU A 65 -7.14 -5.89 -1.90
CA LEU A 65 -7.89 -5.39 -0.75
C LEU A 65 -8.64 -4.10 -1.08
N LEU A 66 -8.02 -3.20 -1.85
CA LEU A 66 -8.62 -1.94 -2.31
C LEU A 66 -9.94 -2.21 -3.05
N TYR A 67 -9.95 -3.17 -3.98
CA TYR A 67 -11.11 -3.46 -4.80
C TYR A 67 -12.13 -4.41 -4.18
N THR A 68 -11.86 -4.99 -3.01
CA THR A 68 -12.75 -5.98 -2.40
C THR A 68 -13.31 -5.56 -1.05
N VAL A 69 -12.45 -5.21 -0.09
CA VAL A 69 -12.83 -5.06 1.33
C VAL A 69 -12.50 -3.69 1.92
N SER A 70 -11.68 -2.89 1.25
CA SER A 70 -11.22 -1.59 1.72
C SER A 70 -11.34 -0.50 0.63
N PRO A 71 -12.52 -0.29 0.01
CA PRO A 71 -12.69 0.65 -1.10
C PRO A 71 -12.55 2.12 -0.73
N THR A 72 -12.63 2.46 0.56
CA THR A 72 -12.51 3.85 1.04
C THR A 72 -11.07 4.28 1.33
N VAL A 73 -10.12 3.34 1.35
CA VAL A 73 -8.71 3.61 1.64
C VAL A 73 -8.06 4.21 0.39
N LYS A 74 -7.32 5.32 0.55
CA LYS A 74 -6.60 5.94 -0.56
C LYS A 74 -5.20 5.37 -0.67
N VAL A 75 -4.82 4.94 -1.87
CA VAL A 75 -3.47 4.42 -2.16
C VAL A 75 -2.70 5.42 -3.01
N ILE A 76 -1.52 5.81 -2.56
CA ILE A 76 -0.59 6.70 -3.26
C ILE A 76 0.66 5.89 -3.60
N LEU A 77 1.07 5.92 -4.87
CA LEU A 77 2.32 5.32 -5.32
C LEU A 77 3.33 6.44 -5.58
N MET A 78 4.50 6.36 -4.93
CA MET A 78 5.60 7.30 -5.07
C MET A 78 6.80 6.61 -5.73
N SER A 79 7.42 7.28 -6.70
CA SER A 79 8.50 6.74 -7.52
C SER A 79 9.38 7.87 -8.01
N ALA A 80 10.70 7.69 -7.96
CA ALA A 80 11.67 8.59 -8.58
C ALA A 80 11.70 8.49 -10.13
N THR A 81 11.15 7.43 -10.72
CA THR A 81 11.21 7.18 -12.17
C THR A 81 9.89 7.46 -12.90
N PHE A 82 9.97 7.79 -14.19
CA PHE A 82 8.83 8.14 -15.04
C PHE A 82 7.90 6.96 -15.39
N ASN A 83 8.19 5.73 -14.96
CA ASN A 83 7.36 4.56 -15.26
C ASN A 83 6.04 4.51 -14.46
N CYS A 84 5.48 5.67 -14.12
CA CYS A 84 4.19 5.81 -13.45
C CYS A 84 3.04 5.20 -14.28
N LYS A 85 3.15 5.19 -15.61
CA LYS A 85 2.13 4.62 -16.50
C LYS A 85 1.93 3.12 -16.28
N ALA A 86 3.01 2.35 -16.10
CA ALA A 86 2.88 0.91 -15.85
C ALA A 86 2.16 0.63 -14.53
N PHE A 87 2.49 1.37 -13.46
CA PHE A 87 1.83 1.24 -12.17
C PHE A 87 0.37 1.72 -12.22
N ALA A 88 0.10 2.84 -12.89
CA ALA A 88 -1.26 3.33 -13.10
C ALA A 88 -2.12 2.28 -13.83
N ASN A 89 -1.61 1.72 -14.93
CA ASN A 89 -2.29 0.66 -15.68
C ASN A 89 -2.51 -0.59 -14.82
N TYR A 90 -1.54 -0.94 -13.97
CA TYR A 90 -1.69 -2.06 -13.04
C TYR A 90 -2.83 -1.82 -12.05
N PHE A 91 -3.01 -0.61 -11.54
CA PHE A 91 -4.09 -0.31 -10.60
C PHE A 91 -5.43 0.03 -11.27
N MET A 92 -5.48 0.33 -12.57
CA MET A 92 -6.75 0.55 -13.28
C MET A 92 -7.63 -0.72 -13.24
N THR A 93 -8.91 -0.54 -12.93
CA THR A 93 -9.94 -1.54 -13.22
C THR A 93 -10.17 -1.59 -14.73
N PRO A 94 -10.37 -2.75 -15.35
CA PRO A 94 -10.89 -2.80 -16.71
C PRO A 94 -12.23 -2.08 -16.72
N THR A 95 -12.29 -0.90 -17.34
CA THR A 95 -13.58 -0.32 -17.76
C THR A 95 -14.21 -1.35 -18.69
N PRO A 96 -15.47 -1.76 -18.47
CA PRO A 96 -16.19 -2.55 -19.46
C PRO A 96 -16.13 -1.80 -20.80
N GLN A 97 -15.50 -2.40 -21.80
CA GLN A 97 -15.55 -1.87 -23.16
C GLN A 97 -17.00 -2.02 -23.63
N GLY A 98 -17.74 -0.92 -23.64
CA GLY A 98 -19.09 -0.83 -24.18
C GLY A 98 -20.11 -0.31 -23.18
N GLN A 99 -20.33 1.00 -23.19
CA GLN A 99 -21.63 1.65 -23.45
C GLN A 99 -21.51 3.16 -23.20
N GLN A 100 -21.05 3.86 -24.25
CA GLN A 100 -21.61 5.08 -24.88
C GLN A 100 -20.52 5.83 -25.63
#